data_AF-A0A1C4P599-F1
#
_entry.id   AF-A0A1C4P599-F1
#
_cell.length_a   1.000
_cell.length_b   1.000
_cell.length_c   1.000
_cell.angle_alpha   90.00
_cell.angle_beta   90.00
_cell.angle_gamma   90.00
#
_symmetry.space_group_name_H-M   'P 1'
#
loop_
_entity.id
_entity.type
_entity.pdbx_description
1 polymer ?
#
loop_
_entity_poly.entity_id
_entity_poly.type
_entity_poly.pdbx_seq_one_letter_code
_entity_poly.pdbx_strand_id
1 'polypeptide(L)'
;MIALFLVIAYSPAQLAENFTVFTLAVVIGYYVIGKVHHALHTPLMSVTNAISGIVVIGALLQIGHDPVAVTVLSFVAILLTSINIFGGFAVTRRMLSMFSKD
;
A
#
# COMPACT_ATOMS: atom_id res chain seq x y z
N MET A 1 3.73 -30.57 11.45
CA MET A 1 3.60 -30.17 12.87
C MET A 1 4.92 -29.70 13.46
N ILE A 2 5.96 -30.55 13.55
CA ILE A 2 7.27 -30.17 14.16
C ILE A 2 7.94 -28.97 13.44
N ALA A 3 7.98 -28.96 12.11
CA ALA A 3 8.54 -27.84 11.33
C ALA A 3 7.83 -26.50 11.60
N LEU A 4 6.49 -26.50 11.71
CA LEU A 4 5.71 -25.31 12.03
C LEU A 4 6.02 -24.81 13.45
N PHE A 5 6.19 -25.74 14.39
CA PHE A 5 6.52 -25.43 15.79
C PHE A 5 7.91 -24.80 15.91
N LEU A 6 8.91 -25.31 15.17
CA LEU A 6 10.25 -24.72 15.13
C LEU A 6 10.24 -23.32 14.50
N VAL A 7 9.48 -23.10 13.44
CA VAL A 7 9.35 -21.78 12.81
C VAL A 7 8.74 -20.76 13.78
N ILE A 8 7.72 -21.15 14.54
CA ILE A 8 7.11 -20.28 15.55
C ILE A 8 8.08 -20.04 16.73
N ALA A 9 8.78 -21.07 17.20
CA ALA A 9 9.72 -20.97 18.31
C ALA A 9 10.91 -20.03 18.03
N TYR A 10 11.36 -19.94 16.77
CA TYR A 10 12.43 -19.03 16.36
C TYR A 10 11.94 -17.68 15.80
N SER A 11 10.62 -17.42 15.83
CA SER A 11 10.08 -16.17 15.27
C SER A 11 10.26 -14.98 16.23
N PRO A 12 10.60 -13.78 15.71
CA PRO A 12 10.72 -12.58 16.53
C PRO A 12 9.36 -12.12 17.05
N ALA A 13 9.29 -11.59 18.28
CA ALA A 13 8.03 -11.15 18.90
C ALA A 13 7.28 -10.09 18.06
N GLN A 14 8.02 -9.20 17.38
CA GLN A 14 7.45 -8.19 16.49
C GLN A 14 6.68 -8.80 15.30
N LEU A 15 7.02 -10.02 14.87
CA LEU A 15 6.26 -10.68 13.81
C LEU A 15 4.82 -10.96 14.26
N ALA A 16 4.60 -11.37 15.51
CA ALA A 16 3.27 -11.65 16.04
C ALA A 16 2.41 -10.37 16.10
N GLU A 17 2.99 -9.25 16.52
CA GLU A 17 2.30 -7.95 16.56
C GLU A 17 1.93 -7.47 15.15
N ASN A 18 2.90 -7.46 14.23
CA ASN A 18 2.67 -7.05 12.84
C ASN A 18 1.68 -7.98 12.13
N PHE A 19 1.72 -9.29 12.41
CA PHE A 19 0.80 -10.26 11.84
C PHE A 19 -0.63 -10.08 12.36
N THR A 20 -0.77 -9.70 13.64
CA THR A 20 -2.07 -9.36 14.23
C THR A 20 -2.67 -8.14 13.52
N VAL A 21 -1.89 -7.06 13.37
CA VAL A 21 -2.31 -5.86 12.65
C VAL A 21 -2.65 -6.18 11.20
N PHE A 22 -1.82 -6.96 10.50
CA PHE A 22 -2.05 -7.40 9.13
C PHE A 22 -3.37 -8.16 8.99
N THR A 23 -3.61 -9.14 9.87
CA THR A 23 -4.84 -9.96 9.84
C THR A 23 -6.08 -9.09 10.07
N LEU A 24 -6.04 -8.20 11.06
CA LEU A 24 -7.15 -7.27 11.33
C LEU A 24 -7.37 -6.29 10.16
N ALA A 25 -6.31 -5.79 9.53
CA ALA A 25 -6.39 -4.91 8.37
C ALA A 25 -7.03 -5.61 7.16
N VAL A 26 -6.73 -6.90 6.93
CA VAL A 26 -7.38 -7.71 5.87
C VAL A 26 -8.88 -7.85 6.13
N VAL A 27 -9.27 -8.16 7.38
CA VAL A 27 -10.70 -8.26 7.76
C VAL A 27 -11.42 -6.93 7.50
N ILE A 28 -10.82 -5.80 7.92
CA ILE A 28 -11.39 -4.46 7.66
C ILE A 28 -11.50 -4.20 6.16
N GLY A 29 -10.44 -4.48 5.39
CA GLY A 29 -10.43 -4.29 3.94
C GLY A 29 -11.55 -5.05 3.23
N TYR A 30 -11.79 -6.30 3.62
CA TYR A 30 -12.90 -7.12 3.09
C TYR A 30 -14.26 -6.46 3.33
N TYR A 31 -14.55 -6.04 4.57
CA TYR A 31 -15.84 -5.43 4.91
C TYR A 31 -16.04 -4.03 4.30
N VAL A 32 -14.97 -3.26 4.13
CA VAL A 32 -15.03 -1.91 3.53
C VAL A 32 -15.28 -2.00 2.03
N ILE A 33 -14.52 -2.83 1.30
CA ILE A 33 -14.66 -2.96 -0.17
C ILE A 33 -15.98 -3.65 -0.54
N GLY A 34 -16.41 -4.63 0.25
CA GLY A 34 -17.66 -5.37 0.00
C GLY A 34 -18.94 -4.53 0.04
N LYS A 35 -18.88 -3.29 0.56
CA LYS A 35 -20.03 -2.37 0.67
C LYS A 35 -19.98 -1.20 -0.32
N VAL A 36 -19.05 -1.22 -1.28
CA VAL A 36 -18.95 -0.16 -2.30
C VAL A 36 -20.05 -0.31 -3.35
N HIS A 37 -20.68 0.80 -3.74
CA HIS A 37 -21.70 0.81 -4.79
C HIS A 37 -21.10 0.41 -6.14
N HIS A 38 -21.83 -0.36 -6.96
CA HIS A 38 -21.26 -0.93 -8.19
C HIS A 38 -20.71 0.11 -9.18
N ALA A 39 -21.33 1.29 -9.27
CA ALA A 39 -20.86 2.37 -10.13
C ALA A 39 -19.48 2.93 -9.71
N LEU A 40 -19.04 2.67 -8.48
CA LEU A 40 -17.78 3.18 -7.92
C LEU A 40 -16.63 2.17 -8.00
N HIS A 41 -16.79 0.97 -8.57
CA HIS A 41 -15.68 0.00 -8.67
C HIS A 41 -14.49 0.52 -9.51
N THR A 42 -14.76 1.25 -10.59
CA THR A 42 -13.68 1.84 -11.42
C THR A 42 -12.97 2.99 -10.69
N PRO A 43 -13.66 3.97 -10.07
CA PRO A 43 -13.03 4.92 -9.15
C PRO A 43 -12.27 4.25 -8.00
N LEU A 44 -12.82 3.17 -7.41
CA LEU A 44 -12.18 2.42 -6.33
C LEU A 44 -10.86 1.80 -6.79
N MET A 45 -10.84 1.19 -7.98
CA MET A 45 -9.61 0.65 -8.58
C MET A 45 -8.53 1.72 -8.69
N SER A 46 -8.90 2.91 -9.19
CA SER A 46 -7.99 4.06 -9.29
C SER A 46 -7.47 4.54 -7.92
N VAL A 47 -8.34 4.61 -6.90
CA VAL A 47 -7.94 4.95 -5.52
C VAL A 47 -6.98 3.92 -4.95
N THR A 48 -7.27 2.63 -5.10
CA THR A 48 -6.40 1.57 -4.56
C THR A 48 -5.02 1.56 -5.23
N ASN A 49 -4.95 1.95 -6.51
CA ASN A 49 -3.68 2.17 -7.18
C ASN A 49 -2.93 3.35 -6.56
N ALA A 50 -3.58 4.50 -6.34
CA ALA A 50 -2.95 5.66 -5.68
C ALA A 50 -2.44 5.33 -4.26
N ILE A 51 -3.24 4.59 -3.47
CA ILE A 51 -2.88 4.16 -2.10
C ILE A 51 -1.70 3.19 -2.10
N SER A 52 -1.55 2.35 -3.14
CA SER A 52 -0.39 1.47 -3.27
C SER A 52 0.94 2.23 -3.32
N GLY A 53 0.90 3.54 -3.59
CA GLY A 53 2.03 4.46 -3.46
C GLY A 53 2.63 4.56 -2.05
N ILE A 54 2.05 3.91 -1.03
CA ILE A 54 2.65 3.78 0.31
C ILE A 54 4.07 3.20 0.29
N VAL A 55 4.44 2.47 -0.77
CA VAL A 55 5.81 1.98 -1.01
C VAL A 55 6.86 3.09 -0.96
N VAL A 56 6.48 4.36 -1.17
CA VAL A 56 7.36 5.52 -1.03
C VAL A 56 8.02 5.59 0.34
N ILE A 57 7.34 5.15 1.40
CA ILE A 57 7.89 5.13 2.77
C ILE A 57 9.13 4.26 2.83
N GLY A 58 9.10 3.08 2.20
CA GLY A 58 10.26 2.18 2.17
C GLY A 58 11.46 2.82 1.48
N ALA A 59 11.25 3.53 0.37
CA ALA A 59 12.32 4.22 -0.35
C ALA A 59 12.85 5.44 0.43
N LEU A 60 11.98 6.18 1.12
CA LEU A 60 12.37 7.30 1.98
C LEU A 60 13.20 6.87 3.19
N LEU A 61 12.97 5.67 3.71
CA LEU A 61 13.81 5.12 4.78
C LEU A 61 15.20 4.72 4.28
N GLN A 62 15.37 4.42 2.99
CA GLN A 62 16.62 3.94 2.42
C GLN A 62 17.46 5.02 1.75
N ILE A 63 16.88 6.16 1.36
CA ILE A 63 17.63 7.24 0.70
C ILE A 63 18.71 7.80 1.63
N GLY A 64 19.93 7.97 1.11
CA GLY A 64 21.07 8.47 1.88
C GLY A 64 21.81 7.39 2.69
N HIS A 65 21.38 6.12 2.63
CA HIS A 65 22.18 5.01 3.12
C HIS A 65 23.24 4.59 2.08
N ASP A 66 24.42 4.21 2.57
CA ASP A 66 25.45 3.56 1.77
C ASP A 66 25.04 2.12 1.43
N PRO A 67 25.39 1.60 0.25
CA PRO A 67 26.18 2.22 -0.82
C PRO A 67 25.36 3.15 -1.75
N VAL A 68 26.04 3.98 -2.54
CA VAL A 68 25.45 4.91 -3.54
C VAL A 68 24.39 4.24 -4.43
N ALA A 69 24.56 2.96 -4.78
CA ALA A 69 23.57 2.19 -5.54
C ALA A 69 22.19 2.15 -4.87
N VAL A 70 22.12 1.98 -3.54
CA VAL A 70 20.87 1.99 -2.77
C VAL A 70 20.24 3.38 -2.81
N THR A 71 21.05 4.43 -2.68
CA THR A 71 20.56 5.82 -2.77
C THR A 71 19.99 6.13 -4.16
N VAL A 72 20.64 5.69 -5.24
CA VAL A 72 20.14 5.85 -6.61
C VAL A 72 18.83 5.08 -6.83
N LEU A 73 18.75 3.83 -6.38
CA LEU A 73 17.53 3.03 -6.47
C LEU A 73 16.39 3.64 -5.66
N SER A 74 16.69 4.16 -4.46
CA SER A 74 15.71 4.84 -3.60
C SER A 74 15.19 6.12 -4.25
N PHE A 75 16.07 6.90 -4.88
CA PHE A 75 15.67 8.08 -5.63
C PHE A 75 14.72 7.74 -6.79
N VAL A 76 15.06 6.71 -7.59
CA VAL A 76 14.19 6.24 -8.69
C VAL A 76 12.87 5.72 -8.15
N ALA A 77 12.88 4.95 -7.06
CA ALA A 77 11.67 4.44 -6.42
C ALA A 77 10.77 5.58 -5.92
N ILE A 78 11.33 6.61 -5.28
CA ILE A 78 10.58 7.81 -4.85
C ILE A 78 9.96 8.52 -6.05
N LEU A 79 10.73 8.71 -7.14
CA LEU A 79 10.25 9.37 -8.35
C LEU A 79 9.07 8.63 -8.98
N LEU A 80 9.22 7.32 -9.22
CA LEU A 80 8.16 6.50 -9.81
C LEU A 80 6.92 6.43 -8.91
N THR A 81 7.14 6.29 -7.60
CA THR A 81 6.03 6.22 -6.65
C THR A 81 5.30 7.55 -6.55
N SER A 82 6.01 8.67 -6.61
CA SER A 82 5.38 10.00 -6.66
C SER A 82 4.47 10.15 -7.87
N ILE A 83 4.92 9.70 -9.06
CA ILE A 83 4.09 9.71 -10.27
C ILE A 83 2.80 8.89 -10.06
N ASN A 84 2.89 7.70 -9.43
CA ASN A 84 1.72 6.89 -9.12
C ASN A 84 0.76 7.61 -8.16
N ILE A 85 1.27 8.19 -7.06
CA ILE A 85 0.45 8.92 -6.07
C ILE A 85 -0.28 10.08 -6.75
N PHE A 86 0.45 10.99 -7.40
CA PHE A 86 -0.14 12.18 -8.00
C PHE A 86 -1.09 11.82 -9.15
N GLY A 87 -0.69 10.91 -10.04
CA GLY A 87 -1.52 10.46 -11.16
C GLY A 87 -2.78 9.75 -10.70
N GLY A 88 -2.65 8.82 -9.76
CA GLY A 88 -3.76 8.04 -9.22
C GLY A 88 -4.81 8.89 -8.51
N PHE A 89 -4.39 9.86 -7.68
CA PHE A 89 -5.33 10.78 -7.02
C PHE A 89 -5.96 11.78 -8.01
N ALA A 90 -5.20 12.29 -8.99
CA ALA A 90 -5.74 13.20 -10.00
C ALA A 90 -6.81 12.52 -10.88
N VAL A 91 -6.55 11.29 -11.33
CA VAL A 91 -7.50 10.50 -12.12
C VAL A 91 -8.73 10.15 -11.29
N THR A 92 -8.54 9.70 -10.05
CA THR A 92 -9.65 9.44 -9.12
C THR A 92 -10.55 10.67 -8.97
N ARG A 93 -9.95 11.85 -8.74
CA ARG A 93 -10.71 13.09 -8.59
C ARG A 93 -11.55 13.39 -9.83
N ARG A 94 -10.99 13.20 -11.02
CA ARG A 94 -11.69 13.36 -12.30
C ARG A 94 -12.83 12.35 -12.48
N MET A 95 -12.65 11.11 -12.02
CA MET A 95 -13.71 10.09 -12.06
C MET A 95 -14.84 10.43 -11.08
N LEU A 96 -14.51 10.82 -9.85
CA LEU A 96 -15.51 11.16 -8.85
C LEU A 96 -16.27 12.44 -9.21
N SER A 97 -15.64 13.41 -9.87
CA SER A 97 -16.34 14.62 -10.33
C SER A 97 -17.41 14.33 -11.38
N MET A 98 -17.38 13.18 -12.07
CA MET A 98 -18.43 12.77 -13.00
C MET A 98 -19.72 12.31 -12.29
N PHE A 99 -19.67 12.07 -10.97
CA PHE A 99 -20.83 11.73 -10.14
C PHE A 99 -21.39 12.92 -9.36
N SER A 100 -20.63 14.02 -9.24
CA SER A 100 -21.16 15.27 -8.72
C SER A 100 -22.14 15.86 -9.73
N LYS A 101 -23.37 16.11 -9.27
CA LYS A 101 -24.36 16.87 -10.03
C LYS A 101 -24.16 18.35 -9.75
N ASP A 102 -23.38 18.98 -10.61
CA ASP A 102 -23.61 20.35 -11.07
C ASP A 102 -23.94 20.26 -12.57
#